data_AF-A0A832D1A0-F1
#
_entry.id   AF-A0A832D1A0-F1
#
_cell.length_a   1.000
_cell.length_b   1.000
_cell.length_c   1.000
_cell.angle_alpha   90.00
_cell.angle_beta   90.00
_cell.angle_gamma   90.00
#
_symmetry.space_group_name_H-M   'P 1'
#
loop_
_entity.id
_entity.type
_entity.pdbx_description
1 polymer ?
#
loop_
_entity_poly.entity_id
_entity_poly.type
_entity_poly.pdbx_seq_one_letter_code
_entity_poly.pdbx_strand_id
1 'polypeptide(L)'
;MMWSYRAIKNPVARKKWLSFVSILVFIGFLYSLYRVLLGESVIKILLIFTLFSLFIFLYAIISLGKPRFYLMDDEMILYKPFKTRLSEVEGFEVDEKNLRIRLKKRGFGVKMLYFEKIEDLKNVERWLKKKFGSQ
;
A
#
# COMPACT_ATOMS: atom_id res chain seq x y z
N MET A 1 17.44 -10.10 4.61
CA MET A 1 17.57 -8.63 4.42
C MET A 1 16.28 -7.93 4.81
N MET A 2 16.38 -6.70 5.31
CA MET A 2 15.23 -5.87 5.67
C MET A 2 15.36 -4.52 4.98
N TRP A 3 14.26 -4.02 4.42
CA TRP A 3 14.19 -2.63 3.97
C TRP A 3 12.86 -2.03 4.36
N SER A 4 12.81 -0.71 4.24
CA SER A 4 11.61 0.05 4.55
C SER A 4 11.23 0.91 3.36
N TYR A 5 9.93 1.22 3.27
CA TYR A 5 9.45 2.23 2.37
C TYR A 5 8.38 3.07 3.06
N ARG A 6 8.29 4.34 2.67
CA ARG A 6 7.14 5.18 3.00
C ARG A 6 6.23 5.29 1.79
N ALA A 7 4.93 5.16 2.00
CA ALA A 7 3.98 5.23 0.89
C ALA A 7 4.03 6.60 0.19
N ILE A 8 4.36 7.67 0.91
CA ILE A 8 4.50 9.02 0.33
C ILE A 8 5.60 9.13 -0.72
N LYS A 9 6.68 8.33 -0.60
CA LYS A 9 7.83 8.38 -1.50
C LYS A 9 7.74 7.43 -2.70
N ASN A 10 6.78 6.50 -2.68
CA ASN A 10 6.54 5.60 -3.80
C ASN A 10 5.27 6.02 -4.57
N PRO A 11 5.34 6.34 -5.87
CA PRO A 11 4.21 6.91 -6.61
C PRO A 11 2.99 5.97 -6.67
N VAL A 12 3.23 4.67 -6.81
CA VAL A 12 2.17 3.66 -6.90
C VAL A 12 1.52 3.44 -5.54
N ALA A 13 2.32 3.30 -4.48
CA ALA A 13 1.78 3.15 -3.13
C ALA A 13 1.00 4.40 -2.70
N ARG A 14 1.51 5.60 -3.01
CA ARG A 14 0.82 6.87 -2.77
C ARG A 14 -0.54 6.91 -3.46
N LYS A 15 -0.59 6.58 -4.77
CA LYS A 15 -1.84 6.57 -5.52
C LYS A 15 -2.85 5.60 -4.92
N LYS A 16 -2.42 4.39 -4.53
CA LYS A 16 -3.29 3.40 -3.87
C LYS A 16 -3.88 3.94 -2.56
N TRP A 17 -3.07 4.59 -1.72
CA TRP A 17 -3.54 5.17 -0.46
C TRP A 17 -4.47 6.36 -0.67
N LEU A 18 -4.16 7.24 -1.63
CA LEU A 18 -5.04 8.35 -1.98
C LEU A 18 -6.38 7.85 -2.50
N SER A 19 -6.40 6.86 -3.39
CA SER A 19 -7.65 6.24 -3.86
C SER A 19 -8.47 5.64 -2.71
N PHE A 20 -7.82 4.95 -1.77
CA PHE A 20 -8.51 4.41 -0.59
C PHE A 20 -9.15 5.52 0.26
N VAL A 21 -8.41 6.59 0.53
CA VAL A 21 -8.91 7.75 1.29
C VAL A 21 -10.06 8.44 0.57
N SER A 22 -9.95 8.65 -0.75
CA SER A 22 -11.03 9.23 -1.57
C SER A 22 -12.31 8.40 -1.52
N ILE A 23 -12.21 7.06 -1.56
CA ILE A 23 -13.36 6.17 -1.45
C ILE A 23 -14.04 6.33 -0.08
N LEU A 24 -13.27 6.42 1.02
CA LEU A 24 -13.86 6.61 2.35
C LEU A 24 -14.60 7.94 2.48
N VAL A 25 -14.01 9.03 1.97
CA VAL A 25 -14.68 10.35 1.95
C VAL A 25 -15.94 10.31 1.09
N PHE A 26 -15.89 9.63 -0.06
CA PHE A 26 -17.04 9.47 -0.94
C PHE A 26 -18.19 8.69 -0.28
N ILE A 27 -17.88 7.60 0.43
CA ILE A 27 -18.88 6.85 1.20
C ILE A 27 -19.49 7.73 2.29
N GLY A 28 -18.67 8.49 3.01
CA GLY A 28 -19.15 9.46 4.01
C GLY A 28 -20.09 10.49 3.40
N PHE A 29 -19.76 10.99 2.20
CA PHE A 29 -20.59 11.94 1.48
C PHE A 29 -21.95 11.34 1.07
N LEU A 30 -21.96 10.12 0.52
CA LEU A 30 -23.20 9.42 0.18
C LEU A 30 -24.09 9.19 1.40
N TYR A 31 -23.49 8.80 2.53
CA TYR A 31 -24.23 8.64 3.78
C TYR A 31 -24.82 9.97 4.27
N SER A 32 -24.05 11.05 4.22
CA SER A 32 -24.55 12.40 4.55
C SER A 32 -25.73 12.81 3.65
N LEU A 33 -25.64 12.56 2.35
CA LEU A 33 -26.72 12.86 1.41
C LEU A 33 -27.98 12.05 1.73
N TYR A 34 -27.85 10.76 2.00
CA TYR A 34 -28.95 9.89 2.42
C TYR A 34 -29.66 10.43 3.67
N ARG A 35 -28.91 10.88 4.69
CA ARG A 35 -29.48 11.43 5.92
C ARG A 35 -30.21 12.76 5.67
N VAL A 36 -29.69 13.62 4.81
CA VAL A 36 -30.38 14.87 4.42
C VAL A 36 -31.72 14.56 3.74
N LEU A 37 -31.76 13.56 2.85
CA LEU A 37 -32.98 13.14 2.16
C LEU A 37 -34.06 12.58 3.11
N LEU A 38 -33.66 12.04 4.26
CA LEU A 38 -34.58 11.62 5.32
C LEU A 38 -35.13 12.78 6.18
N GLY A 39 -34.76 14.02 5.87
CA GLY A 39 -35.27 15.23 6.53
C GLY A 39 -34.48 15.65 7.77
N GLU A 40 -33.28 15.11 7.99
CA GLU A 40 -32.42 15.55 9.08
C GLU A 40 -31.79 16.92 8.84
N SER A 41 -31.40 17.58 9.93
CA SER A 41 -30.80 18.92 9.89
C SER A 41 -29.49 18.93 9.11
N VAL A 42 -29.48 19.68 8.00
CA VAL A 42 -28.32 19.86 7.12
C VAL A 42 -27.09 20.33 7.89
N ILE A 43 -27.26 21.27 8.82
CA ILE A 43 -26.15 21.82 9.62
C ILE A 43 -25.49 20.72 10.46
N LYS A 44 -26.28 19.88 11.14
CA LYS A 44 -25.75 18.78 11.95
C LYS A 44 -24.99 17.77 11.08
N ILE A 45 -25.53 17.43 9.91
CA ILE A 45 -24.91 16.48 8.99
C ILE A 45 -23.59 17.03 8.43
N LEU A 46 -23.56 18.31 8.05
CA LEU A 46 -22.33 18.96 7.57
C LEU A 46 -21.25 18.99 8.66
N LEU A 47 -21.60 19.27 9.91
CA LEU A 47 -20.66 19.22 11.04
C LEU A 47 -20.08 17.82 11.22
N ILE A 48 -20.93 16.78 11.22
CA ILE A 48 -20.50 15.39 11.35
C ILE A 48 -19.59 14.99 10.19
N PHE A 49 -19.97 15.32 8.95
CA PHE A 49 -19.19 15.03 7.75
C PHE A 49 -17.83 15.74 7.77
N THR A 50 -17.79 16.98 8.25
CA THR A 50 -16.56 17.76 8.37
C THR A 50 -15.60 17.11 9.38
N LEU A 51 -16.11 16.73 10.56
CA LEU A 51 -15.33 16.02 11.57
C LEU A 51 -14.84 14.67 11.04
N PHE A 52 -15.72 13.89 10.42
CA PHE A 52 -15.36 12.61 9.80
C PHE A 52 -14.24 12.79 8.77
N SER A 53 -14.39 13.73 7.84
CA SER A 53 -13.39 14.02 6.82
C SER A 53 -12.06 14.43 7.43
N LEU A 54 -12.08 15.29 8.46
CA LEU A 54 -10.87 15.69 9.20
C LEU A 54 -10.14 14.47 9.78
N PHE A 55 -10.83 13.56 10.45
CA PHE A 55 -10.22 12.34 11.00
C PHE A 55 -9.64 11.44 9.89
N ILE A 56 -10.35 11.31 8.77
CA ILE A 56 -9.87 10.55 7.61
C ILE A 56 -8.59 11.18 7.02
N PHE A 57 -8.53 12.51 6.90
CA PHE A 57 -7.33 13.21 6.43
C PHE A 57 -6.15 13.06 7.41
N LEU A 58 -6.38 13.21 8.72
CA LEU A 58 -5.34 12.98 9.73
C LEU A 58 -4.80 11.55 9.67
N TYR A 59 -5.70 10.57 9.58
CA TYR A 59 -5.32 9.16 9.41
C TYR A 59 -4.51 8.94 8.13
N ALA A 60 -4.89 9.58 7.02
CA ALA A 60 -4.18 9.50 5.75
C ALA A 60 -2.76 10.04 5.86
N ILE A 61 -2.58 11.22 6.46
CA ILE A 61 -1.26 11.85 6.66
C ILE A 61 -0.34 10.94 7.47
N ILE A 62 -0.82 10.45 8.62
CA ILE A 62 -0.08 9.54 9.49
C ILE A 62 0.28 8.25 8.73
N SER A 63 -0.68 7.66 8.03
CA SER A 63 -0.50 6.39 7.32
C SER A 63 0.43 6.51 6.12
N LEU A 64 0.44 7.64 5.42
CA LEU A 64 1.34 7.88 4.28
C LEU A 64 2.80 8.07 4.74
N GLY A 65 2.99 8.75 5.88
CA GLY A 65 4.30 9.00 6.48
C GLY A 65 4.90 7.80 7.20
N LYS A 66 4.07 6.88 7.71
CA LYS A 66 4.52 5.71 8.48
C LYS A 66 5.45 4.80 7.64
N PRO A 67 6.66 4.49 8.14
CA PRO A 67 7.54 3.53 7.49
C PRO A 67 6.94 2.12 7.56
N ARG A 68 7.04 1.41 6.44
CA ARG A 68 6.56 0.05 6.28
C ARG A 68 7.75 -0.84 5.97
N PHE A 69 7.87 -1.94 6.71
CA PHE A 69 9.03 -2.83 6.62
C PHE A 69 8.68 -4.09 5.85
N TYR A 70 9.59 -4.47 4.96
CA TYR A 70 9.64 -5.79 4.36
C TYR A 70 10.82 -6.54 4.95
N LEU A 71 10.58 -7.80 5.32
CA LEU A 71 11.63 -8.71 5.77
C LEU A 71 11.71 -9.84 4.76
N MET A 72 12.87 -10.04 4.16
CA MET A 72 13.17 -11.18 3.32
C MET A 72 14.19 -12.04 4.01
N ASP A 73 13.94 -13.33 4.05
CA ASP A 73 14.85 -14.36 4.52
C ASP A 73 15.17 -15.32 3.36
N ASP A 74 16.00 -16.32 3.61
CA ASP A 74 16.40 -17.30 2.58
C ASP A 74 15.26 -18.14 2.02
N GLU A 75 14.15 -18.24 2.75
CA GLU A 75 12.97 -19.02 2.34
C GLU A 75 11.72 -18.17 2.11
N MET A 76 11.61 -16.98 2.72
CA MET A 76 10.34 -16.25 2.80
C MET A 76 10.48 -14.73 2.61
N ILE A 77 9.44 -14.15 2.02
CA ILE A 77 9.20 -12.72 1.91
C ILE A 77 8.02 -12.35 2.81
N LEU A 78 8.25 -11.46 3.77
CA LEU A 78 7.32 -11.07 4.82
C LEU A 78 6.97 -9.59 4.70
N TYR A 79 5.67 -9.31 4.69
CA TYR A 79 5.08 -7.98 4.82
C TYR A 79 3.81 -8.10 5.63
N LYS A 80 3.87 -7.86 6.94
CA LYS A 80 2.74 -8.13 7.85
C LYS A 80 1.43 -7.52 7.32
N PRO A 81 0.33 -8.29 7.27
CA PRO A 81 0.18 -9.68 7.71
C PRO A 81 0.58 -10.76 6.68
N PHE A 82 0.90 -10.36 5.45
CA PHE A 82 1.20 -11.26 4.34
C PHE A 82 2.58 -11.91 4.44
N LYS A 83 2.62 -13.17 4.04
CA LYS A 83 3.85 -13.98 3.91
C LYS A 83 3.82 -14.66 2.55
N THR A 84 4.98 -14.84 1.93
CA THR A 84 5.15 -15.57 0.67
C THR A 84 6.40 -16.42 0.78
N ARG A 85 6.32 -17.73 0.50
CA ARG A 85 7.51 -18.57 0.35
C ARG A 85 8.15 -18.32 -1.02
N LEU A 86 9.47 -18.28 -1.09
CA LEU A 86 10.19 -18.08 -2.35
C LEU A 86 9.94 -19.21 -3.35
N SER A 87 9.72 -20.43 -2.85
CA SER A 87 9.33 -21.59 -3.66
C SER A 87 8.01 -21.41 -4.43
N GLU A 88 7.14 -20.50 -3.99
CA GLU A 88 5.86 -20.19 -4.66
C GLU A 88 5.99 -19.11 -5.74
N VAL A 89 7.17 -18.50 -5.86
CA VAL A 89 7.43 -17.41 -6.80
C VAL A 89 8.00 -18.01 -8.08
N GLU A 90 7.24 -17.92 -9.17
CA GLU A 90 7.61 -18.43 -10.50
C GLU A 90 8.51 -17.43 -11.25
N GLY A 91 8.57 -16.16 -10.80
CA GLY A 91 9.40 -15.12 -11.39
C GLY A 91 9.06 -13.73 -10.85
N PHE A 92 9.67 -12.69 -11.42
CA PHE A 92 9.42 -11.32 -11.02
C PHE A 92 9.56 -10.33 -12.18
N GLU A 93 8.88 -9.19 -12.06
CA GLU A 93 8.96 -8.06 -12.98
C GLU A 93 9.45 -6.84 -12.21
N VAL A 94 10.45 -6.14 -12.77
CA VAL A 94 11.03 -4.94 -12.19
C VAL A 94 10.48 -3.73 -12.92
N ASP A 95 10.01 -2.74 -12.17
CA ASP A 95 9.52 -1.46 -12.69
C ASP A 95 10.26 -0.33 -11.96
N GLU A 96 11.42 0.04 -12.51
CA GLU A 96 12.31 1.07 -11.94
C GLU A 96 11.63 2.44 -11.88
N LYS A 97 10.84 2.79 -12.91
CA LYS A 97 10.10 4.06 -12.98
C LYS A 97 9.16 4.23 -11.79
N ASN A 98 8.51 3.14 -11.37
CA ASN A 98 7.57 3.15 -10.25
C ASN A 98 8.18 2.63 -8.93
N LEU A 99 9.49 2.39 -8.89
CA LEU A 99 10.22 1.87 -7.73
C LEU A 99 9.53 0.64 -7.11
N ARG A 100 9.16 -0.34 -7.93
CA ARG A 100 8.47 -1.54 -7.47
C ARG A 100 8.98 -2.81 -8.15
N ILE A 101 8.86 -3.93 -7.43
CA ILE A 101 9.05 -5.27 -7.99
C ILE A 101 7.75 -6.05 -7.79
N ARG A 102 7.23 -6.62 -8.87
CA ARG A 102 6.05 -7.49 -8.85
C ARG A 102 6.51 -8.94 -8.87
N LEU A 103 6.08 -9.72 -7.90
CA LEU A 103 6.35 -11.15 -7.81
C LEU A 103 5.25 -11.91 -8.55
N LYS A 104 5.63 -12.78 -9.49
CA LYS A 104 4.74 -13.74 -10.14
C LYS A 104 4.60 -14.92 -9.20
N LYS A 105 3.45 -15.03 -8.55
CA LYS A 105 3.14 -16.13 -7.64
C LYS A 105 1.67 -16.53 -7.75
N ARG A 106 1.37 -17.78 -7.43
CA ARG A 106 0.01 -18.26 -7.24
C ARG A 106 -0.43 -18.06 -5.78
N GLY A 107 -1.68 -17.66 -5.55
CA GLY A 107 -2.28 -17.57 -4.20
C GLY A 107 -2.14 -16.24 -3.44
N PHE A 108 -2.47 -16.30 -2.14
CA PHE A 108 -2.48 -15.16 -1.21
C PHE A 108 -1.08 -14.87 -0.66
N GLY A 109 -0.71 -13.60 -0.55
CA GLY A 109 0.55 -13.15 0.07
C GLY A 109 1.16 -11.93 -0.62
N VAL A 110 2.43 -11.68 -0.37
CA VAL A 110 3.18 -10.54 -0.92
C VAL A 110 3.30 -10.69 -2.44
N LYS A 111 2.58 -9.85 -3.19
CA LYS A 111 2.64 -9.79 -4.68
C LYS A 111 3.44 -8.60 -5.20
N MET A 112 3.51 -7.53 -4.42
CA MET A 112 4.21 -6.30 -4.79
C MET A 112 5.11 -5.84 -3.66
N LEU A 113 6.34 -5.50 -4.04
CA LEU A 113 7.37 -4.91 -3.21
C LEU A 113 7.53 -3.47 -3.63
N TYR A 114 7.45 -2.55 -2.67
CA TYR A 114 7.62 -1.13 -2.90
C TYR A 114 8.96 -0.67 -2.32
N PHE A 115 9.57 0.29 -3.01
CA PHE A 115 10.85 0.87 -2.66
C PHE A 115 10.76 2.39 -2.59
N GLU A 116 11.58 2.96 -1.71
CA GLU A 116 11.78 4.41 -1.59
C GLU A 116 12.97 4.89 -2.43
N LYS A 117 14.01 4.05 -2.57
CA LYS A 117 15.23 4.35 -3.32
C LYS A 117 15.48 3.33 -4.42
N ILE A 118 16.11 3.78 -5.51
CA ILE A 118 16.52 2.90 -6.61
C ILE A 118 17.61 1.91 -6.18
N GLU A 119 18.48 2.31 -5.25
CA GLU A 119 19.53 1.46 -4.68
C GLU A 119 18.94 0.20 -4.01
N ASP A 120 17.93 0.39 -3.16
CA ASP A 120 17.24 -0.71 -2.47
C ASP A 120 16.57 -1.65 -3.47
N LEU A 121 15.95 -1.09 -4.51
CA LEU A 121 15.34 -1.85 -5.59
C LEU A 121 16.38 -2.72 -6.32
N LYS A 122 17.52 -2.13 -6.72
CA LYS A 122 18.61 -2.84 -7.41
C LYS A 122 19.29 -3.89 -6.50
N ASN A 123 19.33 -3.65 -5.20
CA ASN A 123 19.85 -4.62 -4.23
C ASN A 123 18.93 -5.84 -4.13
N VAL A 124 17.61 -5.62 -4.00
CA VAL A 124 16.63 -6.71 -3.97
C VAL A 124 16.57 -7.42 -5.32
N GLU A 125 16.62 -6.71 -6.44
CA GLU A 125 16.67 -7.32 -7.76
C GLU A 125 17.86 -8.26 -7.91
N ARG A 126 19.07 -7.82 -7.53
CA ARG A 126 20.27 -8.66 -7.58
C ARG A 126 20.13 -9.90 -6.69
N TRP A 127 19.53 -9.76 -5.52
CA TRP A 127 19.28 -10.88 -4.63
C TRP A 127 18.27 -11.87 -5.22
N LEU A 128 17.16 -11.38 -5.81
CA LEU A 128 16.18 -12.22 -6.50
C LEU A 128 16.83 -12.93 -7.70
N LYS A 129 17.62 -12.22 -8.52
CA LYS A 129 18.36 -12.84 -9.64
C LYS A 129 19.28 -13.97 -9.18
N LYS A 130 19.97 -13.83 -8.03
CA LYS A 130 20.80 -14.92 -7.48
C LYS A 130 19.97 -16.13 -7.05
N LYS A 131 18.79 -15.91 -6.47
CA LYS A 131 17.94 -17.01 -5.98
C LYS A 131 17.19 -17.73 -7.12
N PHE A 132 16.79 -17.00 -8.17
CA PHE A 132 16.05 -17.56 -9.30
C PHE A 132 16.91 -17.91 -10.52
N GLY A 133 18.14 -17.38 -10.61
CA GLY A 133 19.11 -17.66 -11.68
C GLY A 133 20.14 -18.74 -11.34
N SER A 134 20.02 -19.39 -10.17
CA SER A 134 20.77 -20.59 -9.81
C SER A 134 19.93 -21.87 -9.96
N GLN A 135 18.96 -21.85 -10.89
CA GLN A 135 18.28 -23.03 -11.41
C GLN A 135 18.71 -23.26 -12.86
#